data_AF-A0A7J8LF93-F1
#
_entry.id   AF-A0A7J8LF93-F1
#
_cell.length_a   1.000
_cell.length_b   1.000
_cell.length_c   1.000
_cell.angle_alpha   90.00
_cell.angle_beta   90.00
_cell.angle_gamma   90.00
#
_symmetry.space_group_name_H-M   'P 1'
#
loop_
_entity.id
_entity.type
_entity.pdbx_description
1 polymer ?
#
loop_
_entity_poly.entity_id
_entity_poly.type
_entity_poly.pdbx_seq_one_letter_code
_entity_poly.pdbx_strand_id
1 'polypeptide(L)'
;METSMITLKNLIRMTRKWQKIASIGSKRIASTRTSKIFIDAAKHSNESSVVDKGCFAIYTIDKRRFVIPLAFLSNSIFLELFKMSEEEFGLP
;
A
#
# COMPACT_ATOMS: atom_id res chain seq x y z
N MET A 1 -8.28 -6.82 -43.75
CA MET A 1 -8.29 -8.08 -42.98
C MET A 1 -7.68 -7.79 -41.62
N GLU A 2 -8.50 -7.39 -40.65
CA GLU A 2 -8.01 -6.97 -39.32
C GLU A 2 -7.70 -8.18 -38.44
N THR A 3 -6.41 -8.49 -38.31
CA THR A 3 -5.90 -9.46 -37.34
C THR A 3 -5.61 -8.74 -36.03
N SER A 4 -6.64 -8.58 -35.19
CA SER A 4 -6.47 -8.12 -33.82
C SER A 4 -5.61 -9.16 -33.07
N MET A 5 -4.34 -8.82 -32.79
CA MET A 5 -3.37 -9.68 -32.09
C MET A 5 -3.87 -10.22 -30.74
N ILE A 6 -4.96 -9.67 -30.20
CA ILE A 6 -5.64 -10.19 -29.02
C ILE A 6 -7.14 -10.31 -29.34
N THR A 7 -7.61 -11.54 -29.51
CA THR A 7 -9.05 -11.82 -29.67
C THR A 7 -9.80 -11.63 -28.34
N LEU A 8 -11.05 -11.15 -28.39
CA LEU A 8 -11.92 -10.98 -27.22
C LEU A 8 -12.00 -12.22 -26.30
N LYS A 9 -11.99 -13.42 -26.88
CA LYS A 9 -11.96 -14.69 -26.15
C LYS A 9 -10.72 -14.84 -25.25
N ASN A 10 -9.57 -14.37 -25.72
CA ASN A 10 -8.32 -14.38 -24.96
C ASN A 10 -8.37 -13.36 -23.81
N LEU A 11 -8.96 -12.18 -24.05
CA LEU A 11 -9.15 -11.15 -23.02
C LEU A 11 -10.04 -11.66 -21.88
N ILE A 12 -11.22 -12.20 -22.20
CA ILE A 12 -12.15 -12.77 -21.20
C ILE A 12 -11.46 -13.88 -20.39
N ARG A 13 -10.66 -14.72 -21.04
CA ARG A 13 -9.89 -15.78 -20.39
C ARG A 13 -8.83 -15.22 -19.44
N MET A 14 -8.13 -14.15 -19.83
CA MET A 14 -7.15 -13.49 -18.97
C MET A 14 -7.83 -12.86 -17.77
N THR A 15 -8.88 -12.05 -17.96
CA THR A 15 -9.60 -11.38 -16.87
C THR A 15 -10.09 -12.37 -15.80
N ARG A 16 -10.62 -13.53 -16.22
CA ARG A 16 -11.02 -14.61 -15.28
C ARG A 16 -9.85 -15.20 -14.50
N LYS A 17 -8.66 -15.31 -15.09
CA LYS A 17 -7.45 -15.77 -14.39
C LYS A 17 -6.99 -14.75 -13.35
N TRP A 18 -6.94 -13.47 -13.72
CA TRP A 18 -6.59 -12.38 -12.78
C TRP A 18 -7.55 -12.29 -11.60
N GLN A 19 -8.86 -12.44 -11.85
CA GLN A 19 -9.87 -12.47 -10.78
C GLN A 19 -9.67 -13.64 -9.80
N LYS A 20 -9.32 -14.83 -10.29
CA LYS A 20 -8.97 -15.99 -9.45
C LYS A 20 -7.70 -15.74 -8.63
N ILE A 21 -6.67 -15.17 -9.24
CA ILE A 21 -5.41 -14.85 -8.55
C ILE A 21 -5.64 -13.81 -7.45
N ALA A 22 -6.40 -12.74 -7.74
CA ALA A 22 -6.73 -11.70 -6.77
C ALA A 22 -7.57 -12.21 -5.60
N SER A 23 -8.59 -13.04 -5.86
CA SER A 23 -9.42 -13.63 -4.80
C SER A 23 -8.66 -14.63 -3.92
N ILE A 24 -7.74 -15.42 -4.48
CA ILE A 24 -6.86 -16.33 -3.72
C ILE A 24 -5.85 -15.54 -2.89
N GLY A 25 -5.25 -14.49 -3.46
CA GLY A 25 -4.36 -13.57 -2.74
C GLY A 25 -5.06 -12.93 -1.54
N SER A 26 -6.28 -12.42 -1.75
CA SER A 26 -7.11 -11.86 -0.67
C SER A 26 -7.43 -12.88 0.42
N LYS A 27 -7.72 -14.15 0.08
CA LYS A 27 -7.98 -15.21 1.08
C LYS A 27 -6.72 -15.59 1.86
N ARG A 28 -5.55 -15.68 1.22
CA ARG A 28 -4.27 -15.90 1.91
C ARG A 28 -3.94 -14.77 2.87
N ILE A 29 -4.19 -13.52 2.45
CA ILE A 29 -3.96 -12.33 3.26
C ILE A 29 -4.98 -12.22 4.41
N ALA A 30 -6.25 -12.60 4.20
CA ALA A 30 -7.27 -12.56 5.26
C ALA A 30 -7.07 -13.65 6.33
N SER A 31 -6.73 -14.88 5.94
CA SER A 31 -6.60 -16.01 6.87
C SER A 31 -5.37 -15.94 7.78
N THR A 32 -4.35 -15.15 7.41
CA THR A 32 -3.17 -14.88 8.26
C THR A 32 -3.29 -13.56 9.04
N ARG A 33 -4.28 -12.70 8.72
CA ARG A 33 -4.38 -11.36 9.28
C ARG A 33 -5.03 -11.27 10.65
N THR A 34 -5.95 -12.17 10.99
CA THR A 34 -6.68 -12.02 12.25
C THR A 34 -5.89 -12.50 13.47
N SER A 35 -4.97 -13.47 13.32
CA SER A 35 -4.21 -14.01 14.46
C SER A 35 -2.73 -13.59 14.52
N LYS A 36 -2.11 -13.21 13.40
CA LYS A 36 -0.64 -12.99 13.34
C LYS A 36 -0.21 -11.51 13.25
N ILE A 37 -1.02 -10.63 12.66
CA ILE A 37 -0.67 -9.18 12.60
C ILE A 37 -0.76 -8.50 13.98
N PHE A 38 -1.72 -8.88 14.82
CA PHE A 38 -1.80 -8.32 16.19
C PHE A 38 -0.68 -8.82 17.11
N ILE A 39 -0.15 -10.03 16.89
CA ILE A 39 0.91 -10.61 17.73
C ILE A 39 2.32 -10.21 17.26
N ASP A 40 2.57 -10.12 15.95
CA ASP A 40 3.88 -9.74 15.42
C ASP A 40 4.15 -8.22 15.51
N ALA A 41 3.11 -7.37 15.58
CA ALA A 41 3.26 -5.95 15.87
C ALA A 41 3.71 -5.66 17.31
N ALA A 42 3.48 -6.59 18.25
CA ALA A 42 3.91 -6.46 19.64
C ALA A 42 5.34 -6.98 19.89
N LYS A 43 5.90 -7.81 18.98
CA LYS A 43 7.13 -8.59 19.23
C LYS A 43 8.43 -7.95 18.69
N HIS A 44 8.36 -6.88 17.89
CA HIS A 44 9.54 -6.11 17.50
C HIS A 44 9.90 -4.97 18.49
N SER A 45 9.34 -4.99 19.70
CA SER A 45 9.54 -3.95 20.70
C SER A 45 10.82 -4.10 21.53
N ASN A 46 11.69 -5.08 21.28
CA ASN A 46 12.92 -5.26 22.07
C ASN A 46 14.14 -5.62 21.21
N GLU A 47 14.70 -4.63 20.52
CA GLU A 47 16.17 -4.51 20.39
C GLU A 47 16.59 -3.05 20.11
N SER A 48 17.10 -2.42 21.18
CA SER A 48 17.93 -1.21 21.27
C SER A 48 17.57 0.06 20.46
N SER A 49 17.03 1.03 21.19
CA SER A 49 17.60 2.38 21.33
C SER A 49 17.93 3.21 20.07
N VAL A 50 17.04 3.25 19.08
CA VAL A 50 16.95 4.44 18.23
C VAL A 50 15.64 5.10 18.61
N VAL A 51 15.75 6.18 19.39
CA VAL A 51 14.67 7.10 19.75
C VAL A 51 13.59 7.06 18.67
N ASP A 52 12.38 6.63 19.05
CA ASP A 52 11.21 6.58 18.19
C ASP A 52 11.09 7.95 17.51
N LYS A 53 11.52 8.04 16.24
CA LYS A 53 11.73 9.32 15.54
C LYS A 53 10.43 10.08 15.29
N GLY A 54 9.32 9.64 15.87
CA GLY A 54 7.97 10.10 15.61
C GLY A 54 7.37 9.42 14.38
N CYS A 55 6.04 9.49 14.30
CA CYS A 55 5.27 8.96 13.19
C CYS A 55 4.46 10.07 12.53
N PHE A 56 4.36 10.03 11.21
CA PHE A 56 3.47 10.87 10.41
C PHE A 56 2.13 10.15 10.22
N ALA A 57 1.04 10.80 10.64
CA ALA A 57 -0.31 10.26 10.53
C ALA A 57 -1.07 10.95 9.39
N ILE A 58 -1.59 10.15 8.45
CA ILE A 58 -2.38 10.62 7.31
C ILE A 58 -3.83 10.21 7.53
N TYR A 59 -4.72 11.20 7.49
CA TYR A 59 -6.16 11.01 7.55
C TYR A 59 -6.74 11.20 6.16
N THR A 60 -7.43 10.18 5.66
CA THR A 60 -8.11 10.26 4.36
C THR A 60 -9.59 10.59 4.54
N ILE A 61 -10.20 11.15 3.49
CA ILE A 61 -11.64 11.42 3.43
C ILE A 61 -12.47 10.14 3.67
N ASP A 62 -11.92 8.97 3.35
CA ASP A 62 -12.52 7.66 3.59
C ASP A 62 -12.51 7.25 5.07
N LYS A 63 -12.14 8.15 5.98
CA LYS A 63 -11.98 7.92 7.43
C LYS A 63 -10.96 6.83 7.74
N ARG A 64 -9.99 6.61 6.85
CA ARG A 64 -8.88 5.69 7.08
C ARG A 64 -7.66 6.44 7.59
N ARG A 65 -6.88 5.76 8.42
CA ARG A 65 -5.65 6.29 9.01
C ARG A 65 -4.45 5.48 8.56
N PHE A 66 -3.46 6.14 7.98
CA PHE A 66 -2.16 5.56 7.65
C PHE A 66 -1.10 6.18 8.55
N VAL A 67 -0.12 5.38 8.98
CA VAL A 67 0.95 5.82 9.88
C VAL A 67 2.28 5.44 9.24
N ILE A 68 3.15 6.43 9.05
CA ILE A 68 4.45 6.28 8.40
C ILE A 68 5.52 6.77 9.37
N PRO A 69 6.50 5.94 9.78
CA PRO A 69 7.59 6.40 10.63
C PRO A 69 8.38 7.53 9.93
N LEU A 70 8.78 8.56 10.68
CA LEU A 70 9.47 9.72 10.10
C LEU A 70 10.80 9.36 9.41
N ALA A 71 11.42 8.24 9.79
CA ALA A 71 12.60 7.70 9.13
C ALA A 71 12.40 7.40 7.63
N PHE A 72 11.16 7.20 7.16
CA PHE A 72 10.87 6.97 5.74
C PHE A 72 10.70 8.26 4.93
N LEU A 73 10.44 9.40 5.58
CA LEU A 73 10.19 10.66 4.87
C LEU A 73 11.46 11.25 4.26
N SER A 74 12.65 10.82 4.71
CA SER A 74 13.92 11.20 4.08
C SER A 74 14.19 10.49 2.75
N ASN A 75 13.31 9.57 2.32
CA ASN A 75 13.41 8.94 1.02
C ASN A 75 13.06 9.96 -0.09
N SER A 76 13.81 9.95 -1.19
CA SER A 76 13.63 10.88 -2.31
C SER A 76 12.21 10.87 -2.88
N ILE A 77 11.55 9.71 -2.89
CA ILE A 77 10.18 9.55 -3.39
C ILE A 77 9.22 10.40 -2.55
N PHE A 78 9.30 10.34 -1.22
CA PHE A 78 8.42 11.12 -0.35
C PHE A 78 8.68 12.61 -0.45
N LEU A 79 9.95 13.02 -0.56
CA LEU A 79 10.31 14.43 -0.74
C LEU A 79 9.74 15.00 -2.04
N GLU A 80 9.82 14.25 -3.14
CA GLU A 80 9.27 14.66 -4.43
C GLU A 80 7.74 14.73 -4.40
N LEU A 81 7.08 13.74 -3.79
CA LEU A 81 5.64 13.77 -3.58
C LEU A 81 5.19 14.99 -2.75
N PHE A 82 5.95 15.37 -1.71
CA PHE A 82 5.61 16.54 -0.91
C PHE A 82 5.77 17.84 -1.69
N LYS A 83 6.82 17.98 -2.51
CA LYS A 83 6.98 19.15 -3.39
C LYS A 83 5.82 19.28 -4.38
N MET A 84 5.44 18.17 -5.02
CA MET A 84 4.27 18.15 -5.92
C MET A 84 2.99 18.51 -5.17
N SER A 85 2.84 18.05 -3.93
CA SER A 85 1.65 18.38 -3.12
C SER A 85 1.61 19.84 -2.67
N GLU A 86 2.76 20.47 -2.44
CA GLU A 86 2.83 21.89 -2.10
C GLU A 86 2.42 22.77 -3.29
N GLU A 87 2.81 22.39 -4.51
CA GLU A 87 2.39 23.10 -5.72
C GLU A 87 0.87 22.98 -5.98
N GLU A 88 0.29 21.81 -5.74
CA GLU A 88 -1.14 21.56 -5.97
C GLU A 88 -2.05 22.04 -4.83
N PHE A 89 -1.61 21.89 -3.57
CA PHE A 89 -2.44 22.09 -2.37
C PHE A 89 -1.84 23.10 -1.39
N GLY A 90 -0.76 23.80 -1.75
CA GLY A 90 -0.15 24.83 -0.93
C GLY A 90 -1.11 25.98 -0.64
N LEU A 91 -0.91 26.64 0.49
CA LEU A 91 -1.62 27.87 0.80
C LEU A 91 -1.01 29.02 -0.03
N PRO A 92 -1.82 29.99 -0.49
CA PRO A 92 -1.33 31.16 -1.23
C PRO A 92 -0.43 32.07 -0.39
#